data_AF-A0A833ST66-F1
#
_entry.id   AF-A0A833ST66-F1
#
_cell.length_a   1.000
_cell.length_b   1.000
_cell.length_c   1.000
_cell.angle_alpha   90.00
_cell.angle_beta   90.00
_cell.angle_gamma   90.00
#
_symmetry.space_group_name_H-M   'P 1'
#
loop_
_entity.id
_entity.type
_entity.pdbx_description
1 polymer ?
#
loop_
_entity_poly.entity_id
_entity_poly.type
_entity_poly.pdbx_seq_one_letter_code
_entity_poly.pdbx_strand_id
1 'polypeptide(L)'
;MENRMLRCMLLNTALPSELVIASHLFRRKNEYLSRKLMGFDSIDDVKNGLLLFKPLEHAFDHFQISFIYDKGSNEFRLKVFDPSLRRQRLITKLHPDQRDLVLNIQTTFGDVEGQPLVFIPFSAEESDRSEVDSPRWRRI
;
A
#
# COMPACT_ATOMS: atom_id res chain seq x y z
N MET A 1 23.84 4.41 -0.69
CA MET A 1 22.59 4.07 0.02
C MET A 1 21.95 2.96 -0.78
N GLU A 2 21.69 1.83 -0.16
CA GLU A 2 21.04 0.69 -0.80
C GLU A 2 19.60 1.07 -1.14
N ASN A 3 19.16 0.87 -2.39
CA ASN A 3 17.79 1.15 -2.80
C ASN A 3 16.85 0.12 -2.15
N ARG A 4 16.38 0.43 -0.95
CA ARG A 4 15.44 -0.42 -0.22
C ARG A 4 14.17 -0.60 -1.05
N MET A 5 13.75 -1.84 -1.24
CA MET A 5 12.52 -2.17 -1.94
C MET A 5 11.40 -2.47 -0.92
N LEU A 6 10.19 -2.00 -1.19
CA LEU A 6 8.98 -2.31 -0.42
C LEU A 6 7.92 -2.88 -1.34
N ARG A 7 7.16 -3.85 -0.85
CA ARG A 7 6.08 -4.44 -1.62
C ARG A 7 4.80 -3.65 -1.44
N CYS A 8 4.21 -3.19 -2.55
CA CYS A 8 2.87 -2.64 -2.55
C CYS A 8 1.85 -3.79 -2.40
N MET A 9 0.95 -3.69 -1.42
CA MET A 9 -0.05 -4.72 -1.10
C MET A 9 -1.04 -4.96 -2.24
N LEU A 10 -1.40 -3.93 -3.01
CA LEU A 10 -2.35 -4.07 -4.11
C LEU A 10 -1.70 -4.56 -5.41
N LEU A 11 -0.51 -4.04 -5.75
CA LEU A 11 0.22 -4.48 -6.95
C LEU A 11 0.96 -5.80 -6.76
N ASN A 12 1.08 -6.26 -5.51
CA ASN A 12 1.88 -7.41 -5.10
C ASN A 12 3.30 -7.39 -5.72
N THR A 13 3.89 -6.20 -5.82
CA THR A 13 5.15 -5.96 -6.54
C THR A 13 6.09 -5.15 -5.67
N ALA A 14 7.37 -5.53 -5.65
CA ALA A 14 8.42 -4.79 -4.98
C ALA A 14 8.77 -3.53 -5.78
N LEU A 15 8.71 -2.38 -5.13
CA LEU A 15 9.00 -1.07 -5.70
C LEU A 15 10.05 -0.35 -4.85
N PRO A 16 10.79 0.62 -5.39
CA PRO A 16 11.63 1.50 -4.58
C PRO A 16 10.84 2.04 -3.39
N SER A 17 11.41 2.00 -2.18
CA SER A 17 10.70 2.37 -0.96
C SER A 17 10.18 3.80 -1.00
N GLU A 18 10.87 4.68 -1.72
CA GLU A 18 10.46 6.06 -1.95
C GLU A 18 9.16 6.20 -2.76
N LEU A 19 8.68 5.12 -3.39
CA LEU A 19 7.43 5.08 -4.13
C LEU A 19 6.29 4.38 -3.38
N VAL A 20 6.57 3.78 -2.22
CA VAL A 20 5.58 3.07 -1.40
C VAL A 20 5.31 3.87 -0.13
N ILE A 21 4.04 4.12 0.16
CA ILE A 21 3.56 4.87 1.30
C ILE A 21 2.83 3.94 2.26
N ALA A 22 3.11 4.10 3.55
CA ALA A 22 2.27 3.53 4.62
C ALA A 22 1.06 4.45 4.83
N SER A 23 -0.04 4.14 4.16
CA SER A 23 -1.29 4.91 4.23
C SER A 23 -2.14 4.44 5.41
N HIS A 24 -2.70 5.37 6.18
CA HIS A 24 -3.65 5.05 7.25
C HIS A 24 -5.07 4.84 6.68
N LEU A 25 -5.70 3.71 7.00
CA LEU A 25 -7.10 3.43 6.71
C LEU A 25 -8.02 4.44 7.42
N PHE A 26 -7.78 4.63 8.71
CA PHE A 26 -8.46 5.58 9.55
C PHE A 26 -7.55 6.78 9.78
N ARG A 27 -7.96 7.95 9.26
CA ARG A 27 -7.13 9.15 9.27
C ARG A 27 -6.87 9.65 10.69
N ARG A 28 -5.67 10.18 10.92
CA ARG A 28 -5.24 10.73 12.22
C ARG A 28 -6.15 11.81 12.80
N LYS A 29 -6.76 12.64 11.95
CA LYS A 29 -7.76 13.62 12.41
C LYS A 29 -8.97 13.00 13.13
N ASN A 30 -9.21 11.70 12.96
CA ASN A 30 -10.30 10.96 13.59
C ASN A 30 -9.84 10.11 14.79
N GLU A 31 -8.61 10.26 15.29
CA GLU A 31 -8.03 9.41 16.33
C GLU A 31 -8.92 9.24 17.57
N TYR A 32 -9.66 10.27 17.97
CA TYR A 32 -10.63 10.21 19.07
C TYR A 32 -11.74 9.15 18.90
N LEU A 33 -11.96 8.64 17.68
CA LEU A 33 -12.90 7.57 17.34
C LEU A 33 -12.25 6.20 17.12
N SER A 34 -10.91 6.12 17.09
CA SER A 34 -10.15 4.91 16.71
C SER A 34 -10.58 3.68 17.53
N ARG A 35 -10.53 3.78 18.86
CA ARG A 35 -10.94 2.70 19.76
C ARG A 35 -12.39 2.29 19.57
N LYS A 36 -13.30 3.26 19.38
CA LYS A 36 -14.75 3.02 19.31
C LYS A 36 -15.18 2.36 17.99
N LEU A 37 -14.58 2.76 16.87
CA LEU A 37 -14.98 2.29 15.55
C LEU A 37 -14.12 1.15 15.01
N MET A 38 -12.84 1.15 15.34
CA MET A 38 -11.86 0.25 14.74
C MET A 38 -11.26 -0.75 15.72
N GLY A 39 -11.42 -0.54 17.04
CA GLY A 39 -10.96 -1.47 18.06
C GLY A 39 -9.44 -1.50 18.28
N PHE A 40 -8.71 -0.48 17.82
CA PHE A 40 -7.29 -0.28 18.14
C PHE A 40 -7.07 0.95 19.03
N ASP A 41 -6.03 0.90 19.86
CA ASP A 41 -5.73 1.93 20.86
C ASP A 41 -4.89 3.09 20.33
N SER A 42 -4.16 2.85 19.24
CA SER A 42 -3.29 3.84 18.62
C SER A 42 -3.65 4.00 17.16
N ILE A 43 -3.69 5.24 16.68
CA ILE A 43 -3.86 5.53 15.26
C ILE A 43 -2.72 4.95 14.41
N ASP A 44 -1.55 4.76 15.01
CA ASP A 44 -0.37 4.20 14.36
C ASP A 44 -0.27 2.66 14.52
N ASP A 45 -1.35 2.00 14.94
CA ASP A 45 -1.44 0.54 14.94
C ASP A 45 -1.24 0.00 13.51
N VAL A 46 -0.43 -1.04 13.36
CA VAL A 46 -0.13 -1.68 12.06
C VAL A 46 -1.40 -2.17 11.35
N LYS A 47 -2.45 -2.51 12.10
CA LYS A 47 -3.77 -2.90 11.56
C LYS A 47 -4.47 -1.74 10.83
N ASN A 48 -4.06 -0.51 11.12
CA ASN A 48 -4.56 0.70 10.47
C ASN A 48 -3.73 1.09 9.23
N GLY A 49 -2.68 0.36 8.89
CA GLY A 49 -1.76 0.70 7.81
C GLY A 49 -1.92 -0.16 6.56
N LEU A 50 -1.81 0.46 5.38
CA LEU A 50 -1.63 -0.21 4.09
C LEU A 50 -0.33 0.26 3.42
N LEU A 51 0.42 -0.66 2.82
CA LEU A 51 1.56 -0.30 1.96
C LEU A 51 1.10 -0.15 0.52
N LEU A 52 0.98 1.09 0.06
CA LEU A 52 0.43 1.43 -1.25
C LEU A 52 1.46 2.18 -2.10
N PHE A 53 1.47 1.89 -3.39
CA PHE A 53 2.20 2.70 -4.37
C PHE A 53 1.59 4.11 -4.41
N LYS A 54 2.43 5.15 -4.42
CA LYS A 54 2.03 6.58 -4.34
C LYS A 54 0.77 6.95 -5.16
N PRO A 55 0.62 6.58 -6.44
CA PRO A 55 -0.59 6.85 -7.21
C PRO A 55 -1.87 6.26 -6.63
N LEU A 56 -1.78 5.05 -6.09
CA LEU A 56 -2.91 4.34 -5.48
C LEU A 56 -3.26 4.95 -4.13
N GLU A 57 -2.24 5.28 -3.32
CA GLU A 57 -2.42 5.98 -2.06
C GLU A 57 -3.11 7.34 -2.28
N HIS A 58 -2.64 8.13 -3.24
CA HIS A 58 -3.24 9.43 -3.54
C HIS A 58 -4.72 9.31 -3.93
N ALA A 59 -5.06 8.36 -4.81
CA ALA A 59 -6.45 8.12 -5.20
C ALA A 59 -7.32 7.63 -4.04
N PHE A 60 -6.75 6.83 -3.12
CA PHE A 60 -7.42 6.36 -1.90
C PHE A 60 -7.72 7.54 -0.96
N ASP A 61 -6.76 8.43 -0.76
CA ASP A 61 -6.91 9.62 0.08
C ASP A 61 -7.87 10.69 -0.50
N HIS A 62 -8.12 10.64 -1.80
CA HIS A 62 -9.13 11.48 -2.46
C HIS A 62 -10.49 10.79 -2.61
N PHE A 63 -10.69 9.63 -1.98
CA PHE A 63 -11.93 8.83 -2.04
C PHE A 63 -12.31 8.40 -3.47
N GLN A 64 -11.37 8.40 -4.40
CA GLN A 64 -11.60 7.99 -5.78
C GLN A 64 -11.57 6.47 -5.93
N ILE A 65 -10.91 5.79 -4.99
CA ILE A 65 -10.89 4.34 -4.85
C ILE A 65 -11.08 3.95 -3.38
N SER A 66 -11.50 2.72 -3.12
CA SER A 66 -11.49 2.11 -1.77
C SER A 66 -11.35 0.59 -1.89
N PHE A 67 -11.30 -0.09 -0.75
CA PHE A 67 -11.26 -1.54 -0.65
C PHE A 67 -12.57 -2.06 -0.06
N ILE A 68 -13.26 -2.91 -0.81
CA ILE A 68 -14.54 -3.50 -0.41
C ILE A 68 -14.31 -4.95 -0.06
N TYR A 69 -14.85 -5.37 1.09
CA TYR A 69 -14.80 -6.76 1.51
C TYR A 69 -15.75 -7.61 0.67
N ASP A 70 -15.20 -8.60 -0.02
CA ASP A 70 -15.94 -9.62 -0.76
C ASP A 70 -16.09 -10.87 0.09
N LYS A 71 -17.32 -11.15 0.53
CA LYS A 71 -17.62 -12.34 1.35
C LYS A 71 -17.41 -13.64 0.57
N GLY A 72 -17.52 -13.62 -0.76
CA GLY A 72 -17.39 -14.81 -1.58
C GLY A 72 -15.96 -15.32 -1.65
N SER A 73 -14.99 -14.41 -1.80
CA SER A 73 -13.57 -14.76 -1.79
C SER A 73 -12.88 -14.58 -0.43
N ASN A 74 -13.56 -13.98 0.56
CA ASN A 74 -12.99 -13.62 1.86
C ASN A 74 -11.78 -12.68 1.73
N GLU A 75 -11.85 -11.72 0.80
CA GLU A 75 -10.78 -10.78 0.49
C GLU A 75 -11.28 -9.33 0.46
N PHE A 76 -10.37 -8.39 0.68
CA PHE A 76 -10.61 -6.98 0.37
C PHE A 76 -10.18 -6.70 -1.06
N ARG A 77 -11.09 -6.22 -1.91
CA ARG A 77 -10.85 -6.00 -3.33
C ARG A 77 -10.95 -4.52 -3.66
N LEU A 78 -10.10 -4.06 -4.57
CA LEU A 78 -10.14 -2.66 -4.99
C LEU A 78 -11.45 -2.35 -5.70
N LYS A 79 -12.03 -1.20 -5.34
CA LYS A 79 -13.14 -0.56 -6.04
C LYS A 79 -12.76 0.85 -6.48
N VAL A 80 -12.86 1.11 -7.77
CA VAL A 80 -12.72 2.42 -8.39
C VAL A 80 -14.09 3.07 -8.47
N PHE A 81 -14.26 4.21 -7.77
CA PHE A 81 -15.49 4.99 -7.76
C PHE A 81 -15.49 6.09 -8.82
N ASP A 82 -14.32 6.64 -9.15
CA ASP A 82 -14.17 7.63 -10.22
C ASP A 82 -13.88 6.93 -11.56
N PRO A 83 -14.86 6.82 -12.48
CA PRO A 83 -14.67 6.08 -13.73
C PRO A 83 -13.62 6.72 -14.65
N SER A 84 -13.36 8.03 -14.48
CA SER A 84 -12.36 8.75 -15.27
C SER A 84 -10.93 8.24 -15.02
N LEU A 85 -10.69 7.61 -13.87
CA LEU A 85 -9.39 7.04 -13.52
C LEU A 85 -9.08 5.76 -14.28
N ARG A 86 -10.08 4.98 -14.71
CA ARG A 86 -9.88 3.60 -15.21
C ARG A 86 -8.85 3.49 -16.33
N ARG A 87 -8.82 4.46 -17.24
CA ARG A 87 -7.88 4.48 -18.38
C ARG A 87 -6.56 5.18 -18.07
N GLN A 88 -6.43 5.79 -16.90
CA GLN A 88 -5.21 6.50 -16.50
C GLN A 88 -4.18 5.49 -16.00
N ARG A 89 -2.97 5.57 -16.54
CA ARG A 89 -1.82 4.80 -16.06
C ARG A 89 -1.44 5.28 -14.67
N LEU A 90 -1.06 4.36 -13.77
CA LEU A 90 -0.65 4.72 -12.41
C LEU A 90 0.54 5.68 -12.42
N ILE A 91 1.52 5.45 -13.30
CA ILE A 91 2.74 6.26 -13.37
C ILE A 91 2.51 7.72 -13.77
N THR A 92 1.38 8.08 -14.40
CA THR A 92 1.12 9.47 -14.78
C THR A 92 0.81 10.35 -13.57
N LYS A 93 0.48 9.74 -12.43
CA LYS A 93 0.28 10.43 -11.14
C LYS A 93 1.57 10.65 -10.36
N LEU A 94 2.71 10.13 -10.84
CA LEU A 94 4.02 10.40 -10.25
C LEU A 94 4.62 11.70 -10.78
N HIS A 95 5.50 12.31 -9.98
CA HIS A 95 6.40 13.37 -10.44
C HIS A 95 7.32 12.83 -11.56
N PRO A 96 7.71 13.61 -12.58
CA PRO A 96 8.60 13.16 -13.65
C PRO A 96 9.82 12.37 -13.16
N ASP A 97 10.57 12.90 -12.18
CA ASP A 97 11.78 12.24 -11.64
C ASP A 97 11.52 10.87 -10.99
N GLN A 98 10.27 10.62 -10.54
CA GLN A 98 9.87 9.34 -9.96
C GLN A 98 9.47 8.32 -11.02
N ARG A 99 9.11 8.75 -12.24
CA ARG A 99 8.66 7.86 -13.31
C ARG A 99 9.80 7.02 -13.86
N ASP A 100 11.00 7.58 -13.89
CA ASP A 100 12.20 6.91 -14.40
C ASP A 100 12.55 5.64 -13.61
N LEU A 101 12.13 5.58 -12.35
CA LEU A 101 12.31 4.44 -11.45
C LEU A 101 11.39 3.26 -11.78
N VAL A 102 10.29 3.50 -12.52
CA VAL A 102 9.20 2.53 -12.74
C VAL A 102 8.67 2.55 -14.17
N LEU A 103 9.52 2.87 -15.16
CA LEU A 103 9.15 2.97 -16.58
C LEU A 103 8.45 1.72 -17.13
N ASN A 104 8.74 0.55 -16.56
CA ASN A 104 8.17 -0.73 -16.96
C ASN A 104 6.73 -0.94 -16.47
N ILE A 105 6.22 -0.08 -15.56
CA ILE A 105 4.83 -0.17 -15.08
C ILE A 105 3.89 0.49 -16.09
N GLN A 106 3.17 -0.34 -16.82
CA GLN A 106 2.14 0.08 -17.77
C GLN A 106 0.73 0.04 -17.18
N THR A 107 0.57 -0.47 -15.96
CA THR A 107 -0.68 -0.66 -15.23
C THR A 107 -1.52 0.61 -15.14
N THR A 108 -2.82 0.48 -15.39
CA THR A 108 -3.85 1.49 -15.20
C THR A 108 -4.66 1.23 -13.93
N PHE A 109 -5.47 2.20 -13.48
CA PHE A 109 -6.43 1.95 -12.41
C PHE A 109 -7.48 0.89 -12.79
N GLY A 110 -7.83 0.78 -14.07
CA GLY A 110 -8.77 -0.21 -14.57
C GLY A 110 -8.22 -1.64 -14.47
N ASP A 111 -6.92 -1.82 -14.71
CA ASP A 111 -6.27 -3.14 -14.63
C ASP A 111 -6.26 -3.70 -13.20
N VAL A 112 -6.32 -2.82 -12.20
CA VAL A 112 -6.32 -3.19 -10.78
C VAL A 112 -7.71 -3.18 -10.13
N GLU A 113 -8.77 -2.81 -10.87
CA GLU A 113 -10.16 -2.94 -10.38
C GLU A 113 -10.45 -4.41 -10.02
N GLY A 114 -10.99 -4.63 -8.82
CA GLY A 114 -11.32 -5.97 -8.34
C GLY A 114 -10.12 -6.83 -7.92
N GLN A 115 -8.89 -6.34 -8.03
CA GLN A 115 -7.71 -7.05 -7.50
C GLN A 115 -7.75 -7.10 -5.97
N PRO A 116 -7.34 -8.22 -5.35
CA PRO A 116 -7.31 -8.35 -3.90
C PRO A 116 -6.12 -7.60 -3.30
N LEU A 117 -6.30 -7.10 -2.07
CA LEU A 117 -5.19 -6.70 -1.21
C LEU A 117 -4.43 -7.94 -0.74
N VAL A 118 -3.12 -7.95 -0.97
CA VAL A 118 -2.23 -9.01 -0.51
C VAL A 118 -1.59 -8.61 0.81
N PHE A 119 -1.96 -9.31 1.88
CA PHE A 119 -1.33 -9.22 3.18
C PHE A 119 -0.20 -10.23 3.24
N ILE A 120 1.01 -9.87 2.81
CA ILE A 120 2.15 -10.77 3.00
C ILE A 120 2.61 -10.64 4.45
N PRO A 121 2.65 -11.73 5.23
CA PRO A 121 3.33 -11.71 6.50
C PRO A 121 4.80 -11.35 6.24
N PHE A 122 5.42 -10.57 7.13
CA PHE A 122 6.87 -10.37 7.08
C PHE A 122 7.53 -11.74 7.34
N SER A 123 7.76 -12.54 6.31
CA SER A 123 8.53 -13.77 6.43
C SER A 123 9.99 -13.37 6.52
N ALA A 124 10.56 -13.52 7.70
CA ALA A 124 11.99 -13.34 7.97
C ALA A 124 12.89 -14.36 7.24
N GLU A 125 12.38 -15.04 6.21
CA GLU A 125 13.07 -16.13 5.50
C GLU A 125 13.79 -15.65 4.23
N GLU A 126 13.64 -14.40 3.80
CA GLU A 126 14.44 -13.82 2.71
C GLU A 126 15.75 -13.17 3.18
N SER A 127 16.09 -13.22 4.48
CA SER A 127 17.36 -12.70 5.02
C SER A 127 18.44 -13.75 5.24
N ASP A 128 18.27 -15.00 4.79
CA ASP A 128 19.27 -16.08 5.02
C ASP A 128 20.12 -16.41 3.79
N ARG A 129 20.49 -15.39 3.00
CA ARG A 129 21.65 -15.47 2.11
C ARG A 129 22.47 -14.18 2.24
N SER A 130 23.68 -14.34 2.78
CA SER A 130 24.77 -13.39 3.00
C SER A 130 24.74 -12.54 4.30
N GLU A 131 25.34 -13.16 5.33
CA GLU A 131 26.31 -12.63 6.31
C GLU A 131 26.01 -11.42 7.21
N VAL A 132 26.06 -11.73 8.53
CA VAL A 132 26.84 -11.05 9.59
C VAL A 132 26.68 -9.52 9.70
N ASP A 133 25.68 -9.07 10.44
CA ASP A 133 25.82 -8.38 11.75
C ASP A 133 24.43 -7.90 12.20
N SER A 134 23.99 -8.21 13.42
CA SER A 134 22.66 -7.90 13.93
C SER A 134 22.58 -6.52 14.59
N PRO A 135 21.61 -5.64 14.23
CA PRO A 135 21.16 -4.58 15.13
C PRO A 135 19.81 -4.89 15.77
N ARG A 136 19.92 -5.03 17.09
CA ARG A 136 18.94 -5.09 18.17
C ARG A 136 17.80 -4.05 18.10
N TRP A 137 16.68 -4.36 17.44
CA TRP A 137 15.41 -3.63 17.65
C TRP A 137 14.20 -4.56 17.64
N ARG A 138 13.98 -5.26 18.76
CA ARG A 138 12.65 -5.72 19.18
C ARG A 138 12.29 -4.97 20.46
N ARG A 139 11.23 -4.16 20.37
CA ARG A 139 10.40 -3.55 21.43
C ARG A 139 10.09 -2.10 21.03
N ILE A 140 8.95 -1.90 20.37
CA ILE A 140 7.88 -1.02 20.84
C ILE A 140 6.58 -1.74 20.49
#